data_AF-A0A7C5I2B2-F1
#
_entry.id   AF-A0A7C5I2B2-F1
#
_cell.length_a   1.000
_cell.length_b   1.000
_cell.length_c   1.000
_cell.angle_alpha   90.00
_cell.angle_beta   90.00
_cell.angle_gamma   90.00
#
_symmetry.space_group_name_H-M   'P 1'
#
loop_
_entity.id
_entity.type
_entity.pdbx_description
1 polymer ?
#
loop_
_entity_poly.entity_id
_entity_poly.type
_entity_poly.pdbx_seq_one_letter_code
_entity_poly.pdbx_strand_id
1 'polypeptide(L)' 'KAWKQKTDFKKLLLSDPEIKEILTEKEIEECFSLETYLSKIDYIFNKVFADES' A
#
# COMPACT_ATOMS: atom_id res chain seq x y z
N LYS A 1 0.49 8.47 16.66
CA LYS A 1 -0.91 8.84 17.00
C LYS A 1 -1.94 7.99 16.25
N ALA A 2 -1.73 7.65 14.97
CA ALA A 2 -2.66 6.83 14.17
C ALA A 2 -2.98 5.42 14.73
N TRP A 3 -1.97 4.69 15.23
CA TRP A 3 -2.15 3.33 15.77
C TRP A 3 -3.09 3.25 16.98
N LYS A 4 -3.20 4.33 17.77
CA LYS A 4 -4.04 4.38 18.98
C LYS A 4 -5.51 4.69 18.68
N GLN A 5 -5.87 5.15 17.48
CA GLN A 5 -7.21 5.70 17.19
C GLN A 5 -8.01 4.90 16.16
N LYS A 6 -7.48 3.79 15.61
CA LYS A 6 -8.13 3.02 14.50
C LYS A 6 -8.63 3.94 13.37
N THR A 7 -7.96 5.06 13.15
CA THR A 7 -8.36 6.05 12.15
C THR A 7 -7.57 5.79 10.89
N ASP A 8 -8.22 5.90 9.73
CA ASP A 8 -7.60 5.76 8.42
C ASP A 8 -6.33 6.60 8.32
N PHE A 9 -5.18 5.94 8.28
CA PHE A 9 -3.88 6.59 8.13
C PHE A 9 -3.84 7.43 6.84
N LYS A 10 -4.54 6.96 5.79
CA LYS A 10 -4.77 7.69 4.55
C LYS A 10 -5.42 9.07 4.77
N LYS A 11 -6.42 9.19 5.66
CA LYS A 11 -7.08 10.48 5.95
C LYS A 11 -6.18 11.47 6.68
N LEU A 12 -5.30 10.97 7.53
CA LEU A 12 -4.28 11.79 8.20
C LEU A 12 -3.29 12.36 7.17
N LEU A 13 -2.79 11.52 6.27
CA LEU A 13 -1.89 11.93 5.19
C LEU A 13 -2.55 12.94 4.23
N LEU A 14 -3.83 12.73 3.87
CA LEU A 14 -4.60 13.66 3.04
C LEU A 14 -4.89 15.01 3.72
N SER A 15 -4.83 15.06 5.06
CA SER A 15 -5.04 16.30 5.81
C SER A 15 -3.73 17.03 6.09
N ASP A 16 -2.58 16.42 5.78
CA ASP A 16 -1.26 16.96 6.08
C ASP A 16 -0.73 17.77 4.88
N PRO A 17 -0.55 19.09 5.03
CA PRO A 17 -0.17 19.98 3.93
C PRO A 17 1.25 19.72 3.41
N GLU A 18 2.19 19.30 4.26
CA GLU A 18 3.57 18.97 3.82
C GLU A 18 3.58 17.76 2.87
N ILE A 19 2.68 16.80 3.10
CA ILE A 19 2.60 15.58 2.29
C ILE A 19 1.93 15.89 0.95
N LYS A 20 0.95 16.79 0.94
CA LYS A 20 0.30 17.26 -0.30
C LYS A 20 1.21 18.08 -1.21
N GLU A 21 2.28 18.68 -0.69
CA GLU A 21 3.30 19.35 -1.52
C GLU A 21 4.21 18.35 -2.24
N ILE A 22 4.35 17.13 -1.71
CA ILE A 22 5.30 16.13 -2.23
C ILE A 22 4.57 15.05 -3.04
N LEU A 23 3.39 14.63 -2.60
CA LEU A 23 2.63 13.52 -3.16
C LEU A 23 1.20 13.96 -3.47
N THR A 24 0.77 13.68 -4.69
CA THR A 24 -0.62 13.87 -5.11
C THR A 24 -1.55 12.83 -4.48
N GLU A 25 -2.85 13.13 -4.39
CA GLU A 25 -3.84 12.19 -3.84
C GLU A 25 -3.78 10.82 -4.49
N LYS A 26 -3.49 10.76 -5.79
CA LYS A 26 -3.39 9.53 -6.57
C LYS A 26 -2.16 8.70 -6.18
N GLU A 27 -1.01 9.34 -5.94
CA GLU A 27 0.20 8.66 -5.48
C GLU A 27 0.07 8.14 -4.05
N ILE A 28 -0.62 8.90 -3.18
CA ILE A 28 -0.97 8.43 -1.83
C ILE A 28 -1.89 7.21 -1.96
N GLU A 29 -2.86 7.25 -2.86
CA GLU A 29 -3.78 6.14 -3.09
C GLU A 29 -3.07 4.89 -3.64
N GLU A 30 -2.12 5.06 -4.56
CA GLU A 30 -1.24 4.00 -5.04
C GLU A 30 -0.32 3.44 -3.94
N CYS A 31 0.22 4.28 -3.05
CA CYS A 31 1.02 3.81 -1.91
C CYS A 31 0.22 2.90 -0.96
N PHE A 32 -1.09 3.08 -0.89
CA PHE A 32 -2.01 2.23 -0.14
C PHE A 32 -2.60 1.08 -0.98
N SER A 33 -2.27 0.99 -2.26
CA SER A 33 -2.70 -0.12 -3.11
C SER A 33 -1.90 -1.37 -2.75
N LEU A 34 -2.58 -2.33 -2.13
CA LEU A 34 -2.03 -3.66 -1.81
C LEU A 34 -1.63 -4.44 -3.07
N GLU A 35 -2.21 -4.12 -4.23
CA GLU A 35 -2.02 -4.83 -5.49
C GLU A 35 -0.54 -4.84 -5.93
N THR A 36 0.17 -3.71 -5.78
CA THR A 36 1.60 -3.62 -6.07
C THR A 36 2.43 -4.51 -5.14
N TYR A 37 2.05 -4.59 -3.85
CA TYR A 37 2.74 -5.42 -2.86
C TYR A 37 2.44 -6.91 -3.03
N LEU A 38 1.24 -7.25 -3.51
CA LEU A 38 0.79 -8.63 -3.76
C LEU A 38 1.25 -9.14 -5.13
N SER A 39 1.65 -8.28 -6.07
CA SER A 39 2.08 -8.67 -7.42
C SER A 39 3.21 -9.72 -7.47
N LYS A 40 4.07 -9.75 -6.45
CA LYS A 40 5.16 -10.73 -6.34
C LYS A 40 4.75 -12.03 -5.64
N ILE A 41 3.56 -12.08 -5.03
CA ILE A 41 3.06 -13.32 -4.43
C ILE A 41 2.86 -14.35 -5.52
N ASP A 42 2.23 -14.01 -6.65
CA ASP A 42 2.07 -14.96 -7.77
C ASP A 42 3.41 -15.51 -8.27
N TYR A 43 4.45 -14.68 -8.33
CA TYR A 43 5.79 -15.13 -8.70
C TYR A 43 6.37 -16.13 -7.69
N ILE A 44 6.27 -15.83 -6.39
CA ILE A 44 6.77 -16.72 -5.33
C ILE A 44 5.95 -18.01 -5.27
N PHE A 45 4.63 -17.91 -5.41
CA PHE A 45 3.71 -19.05 -5.40
C PHE A 45 3.99 -19.98 -6.58
N ASN A 46 4.09 -19.43 -7.79
CA ASN A 46 4.47 -20.21 -8.97
C ASN A 46 5.86 -20.83 -8.80
N LYS A 47 6.84 -20.11 -8.25
CA LYS A 47 8.20 -20.66 -8.04
C LYS A 47 8.23 -21.83 -7.05
N VAL A 48 7.42 -21.78 -5.99
CA VAL A 48 7.43 -22.81 -4.93
C VAL A 48 6.57 -24.02 -5.32
N PHE A 49 5.47 -23.81 -6.03
CA PHE A 49 4.48 -24.85 -6.35
C PHE A 49 4.52 -25.34 -7.81
N ALA A 50 5.39 -24.82 -8.69
CA ALA A 50 5.49 -25.27 -10.08
C ALA A 50 6.03 -26.71 -10.27
N ASP A 51 6.68 -27.29 -9.25
CA ASP A 51 7.25 -28.64 -9.30
C ASP A 51 6.33 -29.74 -8.70
N GLU A 52 5.11 -29.40 -8.24
CA GLU A 52 4.16 -30.38 -7.69
C GLU A 52 3.12 -30.92 -8.71
N SER A 53 3.34 -30.75 -10.02
CA SER A 53 2.45 -31.28 -11.09
C SER A 53 2.98 -32.51 -11.79
#